data_AF-A0A923Y3S9-F1
#
_entry.id   AF-A0A923Y3S9-F1
#
_cell.length_a   1.000
_cell.length_b   1.000
_cell.length_c   1.000
_cell.angle_alpha   90.00
_cell.angle_beta   90.00
_cell.angle_gamma   90.00
#
_symmetry.space_group_name_H-M   'P 1'
#
loop_
_entity.id
_entity.type
_entity.pdbx_description
1 polymer ?
#
loop_
_entity_poly.entity_id
_entity_poly.type
_entity_poly.pdbx_seq_one_letter_code
_entity_poly.pdbx_strand_id
1 'polypeptide(L)'
;MNPLNKLLLTCIPVIGLAACGGGDTEDRLDVADPVVRFVHASPIAPNLTLYRGAVAQSDATNVPYTSASNYFDVDMGVADWVVKTASGALTVGNVSIDPARGAKYTIVALPASDTVSSSYLIVDPYNKSLTSESTHLRVLNASFNAANIDLYMNAVGTDITTVGVNPLIGATAYKTSGPASGSDSMDIPGGTYQLTITTAGTKTILFRGQLTFANNKDVLLLGVPDSVLPGGIKVLVKTEGVAGTTAVPAT
;
A
#
# COMPACT_ATOMS: atom_id res chain seq x y z
N MET A 1 -55.86 36.30 -26.29
CA MET A 1 -55.04 35.18 -26.80
C MET A 1 -54.03 34.84 -25.72
N ASN A 2 -53.99 33.55 -25.38
CA ASN A 2 -53.17 32.89 -24.38
C ASN A 2 -51.66 32.92 -24.79
N PRO A 3 -50.71 32.39 -24.00
CA PRO A 3 -49.89 33.18 -23.07
C PRO A 3 -48.40 32.76 -23.18
N LEU A 4 -47.66 32.91 -22.07
CA LEU A 4 -46.67 31.95 -21.54
C LEU A 4 -45.20 32.42 -21.51
N ASN A 5 -44.83 32.88 -20.31
CA ASN A 5 -43.48 32.92 -19.74
C ASN A 5 -42.69 31.65 -20.08
N LYS A 6 -41.57 31.81 -20.79
CA LYS A 6 -40.53 30.78 -20.88
C LYS A 6 -39.64 30.86 -19.64
N LEU A 7 -40.07 30.20 -18.57
CA LEU A 7 -39.19 29.82 -17.47
C LEU A 7 -38.35 28.63 -17.96
N LEU A 8 -37.13 28.89 -18.42
CA LEU A 8 -36.20 27.84 -18.81
C LEU A 8 -35.58 27.25 -17.54
N LEU A 9 -36.13 26.13 -17.09
CA LEU A 9 -35.65 25.34 -15.97
C LEU A 9 -34.36 24.63 -16.41
N THR A 10 -33.20 25.22 -16.12
CA THR A 10 -31.89 24.57 -16.30
C THR A 10 -31.73 23.47 -15.26
N CYS A 11 -31.91 22.21 -15.68
CA CYS A 11 -31.43 21.05 -14.96
C CYS A 11 -29.91 21.15 -14.82
N ILE A 12 -29.43 21.45 -13.61
CA ILE A 12 -28.04 21.25 -13.25
C ILE A 12 -27.87 19.74 -13.10
N PRO A 13 -26.99 19.08 -13.87
CA PRO A 13 -26.62 17.71 -13.55
C PRO A 13 -25.87 17.75 -12.22
N VAL A 14 -26.50 17.21 -11.17
CA VAL A 14 -25.79 16.81 -9.97
C VAL A 14 -24.87 15.68 -10.41
N ILE A 15 -23.62 16.03 -10.71
CA ILE A 15 -22.55 15.05 -10.84
C ILE A 15 -22.45 14.43 -9.44
N GLY A 16 -23.03 13.24 -9.30
CA GLY A 16 -22.85 12.43 -8.12
C GLY A 16 -21.36 12.18 -7.95
N LEU A 17 -20.77 12.74 -6.89
CA LEU A 17 -19.57 12.18 -6.31
C LEU A 17 -19.94 10.77 -5.85
N ALA A 18 -19.75 9.77 -6.71
CA ALA A 18 -19.60 8.41 -6.25
C ALA A 18 -18.22 8.33 -5.58
N ALA A 19 -18.15 8.81 -4.35
CA ALA A 19 -17.09 8.47 -3.42
C ALA A 19 -17.70 7.45 -2.47
N CYS A 20 -17.59 6.16 -2.77
CA CYS A 20 -18.05 5.12 -1.87
C CYS A 20 -16.92 4.22 -1.36
N GLY A 21 -15.66 4.71 -1.42
CA GLY A 21 -14.51 4.05 -0.78
C GLY A 21 -14.37 4.31 0.72
N GLY A 22 -15.38 4.89 1.36
CA GLY A 22 -15.36 5.24 2.79
C GLY A 22 -14.40 6.39 3.14
N GLY A 23 -14.65 7.04 4.26
CA GLY A 23 -13.65 7.82 4.99
C GLY A 23 -13.21 7.05 6.23
N ASP A 24 -12.27 7.62 6.97
CA ASP A 24 -11.72 7.01 8.19
C ASP A 24 -12.82 6.58 9.17
N THR A 25 -13.91 7.33 9.32
CA THR A 25 -15.04 6.97 10.21
C THR A 25 -15.85 5.78 9.68
N GLU A 26 -16.18 5.75 8.40
CA GLU A 26 -16.95 4.67 7.78
C GLU A 26 -16.16 3.36 7.76
N ASP A 27 -14.84 3.44 7.54
CA ASP A 27 -13.95 2.29 7.57
C ASP A 27 -14.00 1.62 8.96
N ARG A 28 -13.95 2.41 10.03
CA ARG A 28 -13.91 1.95 11.44
C ARG A 28 -15.24 1.43 11.98
N LEU A 29 -16.33 1.75 11.29
CA LEU A 29 -17.66 1.28 11.62
C LEU A 29 -18.05 0.05 10.79
N ASP A 30 -17.13 -0.47 9.96
CA ASP A 30 -17.35 -1.58 9.04
C ASP A 30 -18.53 -1.33 8.08
N VAL A 31 -18.76 -0.05 7.71
CA VAL A 31 -19.83 0.35 6.79
C VAL A 31 -19.30 0.82 5.44
N ALA A 32 -18.02 1.19 5.35
CA ALA A 32 -17.38 1.51 4.07
C ALA A 32 -17.38 0.30 3.13
N ASP A 33 -17.57 0.54 1.83
CA ASP A 33 -17.34 -0.51 0.85
C ASP A 33 -15.85 -0.84 0.82
N PRO A 34 -15.48 -2.12 0.58
CA PRO A 34 -14.08 -2.51 0.50
C PRO A 34 -13.36 -1.77 -0.62
N VAL A 35 -12.08 -1.52 -0.39
CA VAL A 35 -11.20 -0.88 -1.37
C VAL A 35 -9.95 -1.71 -1.60
N VAL A 36 -9.42 -1.66 -2.82
CA VAL A 36 -8.18 -2.34 -3.18
C VAL A 36 -7.18 -1.35 -3.78
N ARG A 37 -5.88 -1.59 -3.55
CA ARG A 37 -4.80 -0.93 -4.28
C ARG A 37 -3.84 -1.96 -4.85
N PHE A 38 -3.18 -1.59 -5.94
CA PHE A 38 -2.15 -2.41 -6.57
C PHE A 38 -0.76 -1.79 -6.36
N VAL A 39 0.24 -2.64 -6.12
CA VAL A 39 1.64 -2.23 -6.01
C VAL A 39 2.52 -3.11 -6.89
N HIS A 40 3.36 -2.50 -7.70
CA HIS A 40 4.34 -3.21 -8.51
C HIS A 40 5.75 -3.12 -7.89
N ALA A 41 6.15 -4.19 -7.20
CA ALA A 41 7.43 -4.29 -6.48
C ALA A 41 8.42 -5.31 -7.11
N SER A 42 8.15 -5.79 -8.31
CA SER A 42 9.04 -6.68 -9.07
C SER A 42 9.95 -5.89 -10.01
N PRO A 43 11.29 -5.88 -9.84
CA PRO A 43 12.21 -5.16 -10.72
C PRO A 43 12.49 -5.91 -12.03
N ILE A 44 12.06 -7.17 -12.14
CA ILE A 44 12.34 -8.05 -13.29
C ILE A 44 11.12 -8.26 -14.19
N ALA A 45 9.94 -7.79 -13.77
CA ALA A 45 8.76 -7.82 -14.61
C ALA A 45 8.65 -6.51 -15.41
N PRO A 46 8.13 -6.55 -16.65
CA PRO A 46 7.74 -5.33 -17.35
C PRO A 46 6.53 -4.69 -16.65
N ASN A 47 6.02 -3.59 -17.20
CA ASN A 47 4.80 -2.98 -16.69
C ASN A 47 3.65 -4.00 -16.57
N LEU A 48 2.85 -3.85 -15.52
CA LEU A 48 1.82 -4.80 -15.14
C LEU A 48 0.43 -4.18 -15.20
N THR A 49 -0.57 -5.02 -15.44
CA THR A 49 -1.98 -4.66 -15.36
C THR A 49 -2.67 -5.62 -14.39
N LEU A 50 -3.46 -5.07 -13.47
CA LEU A 50 -4.29 -5.84 -12.55
C LEU A 50 -5.66 -6.11 -13.20
N TYR A 51 -6.14 -7.34 -13.05
CA TYR A 51 -7.44 -7.80 -13.51
C TYR A 51 -8.25 -8.33 -12.33
N ARG A 52 -9.57 -8.10 -12.34
CA ARG A 52 -10.54 -8.85 -11.54
C ARG A 52 -11.30 -9.77 -12.50
N GLY A 53 -11.10 -11.08 -12.36
CA GLY A 53 -11.49 -12.04 -13.39
C GLY A 53 -10.86 -11.71 -14.74
N ALA A 54 -11.69 -11.44 -15.76
CA ALA A 54 -11.25 -11.07 -17.10
C ALA A 54 -11.15 -9.54 -17.34
N VAL A 55 -11.57 -8.71 -16.37
CA VAL A 55 -11.71 -7.26 -16.55
C VAL A 55 -10.48 -6.52 -16.01
N ALA A 56 -9.79 -5.77 -16.87
CA ALA A 56 -8.69 -4.91 -16.46
C ALA A 56 -9.18 -3.76 -15.58
N GLN A 57 -8.44 -3.45 -14.53
CA GLN A 57 -8.77 -2.39 -13.58
C GLN A 57 -8.12 -1.09 -14.00
N SER A 58 -8.91 -0.07 -14.31
CA SER A 58 -8.44 1.22 -14.85
C SER A 58 -7.32 1.85 -14.02
N ASP A 59 -7.45 1.79 -12.70
CA ASP A 59 -6.55 2.37 -11.71
C ASP A 59 -5.21 1.63 -11.57
N ALA A 60 -5.09 0.47 -12.23
CA ALA A 60 -3.93 -0.40 -12.17
C ALA A 60 -3.61 -1.00 -13.55
N THR A 61 -3.60 -0.16 -14.60
CA THR A 61 -3.18 -0.53 -15.96
C THR A 61 -1.79 0.01 -16.29
N ASN A 62 -0.98 -0.79 -16.99
CA ASN A 62 0.37 -0.41 -17.43
C ASN A 62 1.24 0.20 -16.30
N VAL A 63 1.11 -0.34 -15.09
CA VAL A 63 1.78 0.14 -13.89
C VAL A 63 3.26 -0.21 -13.98
N PRO A 64 4.18 0.75 -13.90
CA PRO A 64 5.62 0.47 -13.93
C PRO A 64 6.15 0.04 -12.56
N TYR A 65 7.32 -0.59 -12.55
CA TYR A 65 8.02 -0.95 -11.31
C TYR A 65 8.16 0.26 -10.39
N THR A 66 8.06 0.03 -9.07
CA THR A 66 8.03 1.03 -7.98
C THR A 66 6.75 1.84 -7.87
N SER A 67 5.75 1.64 -8.73
CA SER A 67 4.48 2.37 -8.64
C SER A 67 3.42 1.65 -7.82
N ALA A 68 2.50 2.44 -7.26
CA ALA A 68 1.33 1.99 -6.54
C ALA A 68 0.11 2.85 -6.91
N SER A 69 -1.05 2.22 -7.08
CA SER A 69 -2.31 2.95 -7.26
C SER A 69 -2.76 3.62 -5.96
N ASN A 70 -3.75 4.51 -6.04
CA ASN A 70 -4.59 4.78 -4.88
C ASN A 70 -5.49 3.57 -4.59
N TYR A 71 -6.12 3.58 -3.42
CA TYR A 71 -7.25 2.70 -3.18
C TYR A 71 -8.39 3.07 -4.15
N PHE A 72 -9.05 2.05 -4.69
CA PHE A 72 -10.23 2.18 -5.53
C PHE A 72 -11.28 1.15 -5.11
N ASP A 73 -12.54 1.52 -5.33
CA ASP A 73 -13.70 0.76 -4.86
C ASP A 73 -13.76 -0.62 -5.53
N VAL A 74 -14.18 -1.63 -4.78
CA VAL A 74 -14.42 -2.97 -5.29
C VAL A 74 -15.78 -3.48 -4.86
N ASP A 75 -16.50 -4.13 -5.77
CA ASP A 75 -17.75 -4.80 -5.40
C ASP A 75 -17.49 -5.95 -4.42
N MET A 76 -18.42 -6.13 -3.50
CA MET A 76 -18.48 -7.32 -2.66
C MET A 76 -18.53 -8.61 -3.49
N GLY A 77 -18.14 -9.71 -2.85
CA GLY A 77 -18.18 -11.05 -3.41
C GLY A 77 -16.83 -11.54 -3.91
N VAL A 78 -16.60 -12.84 -3.70
CA VAL A 78 -15.35 -13.54 -4.03
C VAL A 78 -14.99 -13.32 -5.49
N ALA A 79 -13.75 -12.89 -5.73
CA ALA A 79 -13.20 -12.78 -7.06
C ALA A 79 -11.71 -13.11 -7.08
N ASP A 80 -11.28 -13.73 -8.18
CA ASP A 80 -9.86 -13.89 -8.47
C ASP A 80 -9.30 -12.60 -9.07
N TRP A 81 -8.20 -12.16 -8.49
CA TRP A 81 -7.42 -11.03 -8.93
C TRP A 81 -6.15 -11.55 -9.59
N VAL A 82 -5.93 -11.16 -10.83
CA VAL A 82 -4.83 -11.68 -11.66
C VAL A 82 -3.96 -10.52 -12.09
N VAL A 83 -2.67 -10.62 -11.78
CA VAL A 83 -1.66 -9.68 -12.24
C VAL A 83 -1.07 -10.23 -13.53
N LYS A 84 -1.14 -9.45 -14.61
CA LYS A 84 -0.55 -9.81 -15.89
C LYS A 84 0.44 -8.74 -16.34
N THR A 85 1.32 -9.12 -17.25
CA THR A 85 2.07 -8.15 -18.06
C THR A 85 1.10 -7.22 -18.79
N ALA A 86 1.51 -5.98 -19.07
CA ALA A 86 0.65 -4.97 -19.68
C ALA A 86 0.13 -5.39 -21.09
N SER A 87 0.85 -6.27 -21.80
CA SER A 87 0.40 -6.88 -23.05
C SER A 87 -0.69 -7.95 -22.84
N GLY A 88 -0.94 -8.38 -21.60
CA GLY A 88 -1.86 -9.45 -21.24
C GLY A 88 -1.32 -10.86 -21.49
N ALA A 89 -0.10 -11.00 -22.04
CA ALA A 89 0.42 -12.27 -22.54
C ALA A 89 0.83 -13.26 -21.43
N LEU A 90 1.29 -12.74 -20.30
CA LEU A 90 1.81 -13.55 -19.18
C LEU A 90 1.15 -13.16 -17.87
N THR A 91 0.73 -14.15 -17.10
CA THR A 91 0.30 -14.00 -15.70
C THR A 91 1.53 -14.03 -14.80
N VAL A 92 1.64 -13.01 -13.94
CA VAL A 92 2.74 -12.83 -12.97
C VAL A 92 2.31 -13.25 -11.57
N GLY A 93 1.01 -13.28 -11.30
CA GLY A 93 0.47 -13.47 -9.96
C GLY A 93 -1.03 -13.61 -9.95
N ASN A 94 -1.56 -14.28 -8.94
CA ASN A 94 -2.97 -14.28 -8.64
C ASN A 94 -3.19 -14.34 -7.12
N VAL A 95 -4.29 -13.72 -6.68
CA VAL A 95 -4.81 -13.81 -5.32
C VAL A 95 -6.32 -13.89 -5.39
N SER A 96 -6.95 -14.61 -4.47
CA SER A 96 -8.41 -14.62 -4.35
C SER A 96 -8.78 -13.72 -3.17
N ILE A 97 -9.76 -12.84 -3.37
CA ILE A 97 -10.23 -11.91 -2.34
C ILE A 97 -11.72 -12.14 -2.16
N ASP A 98 -12.13 -12.32 -0.89
CA ASP A 98 -13.52 -12.18 -0.44
C ASP A 98 -13.62 -10.84 0.31
N PRO A 99 -14.04 -9.76 -0.38
CA PRO A 99 -14.00 -8.43 0.20
C PRO A 99 -14.98 -8.28 1.37
N ALA A 100 -14.52 -7.70 2.47
CA ALA A 100 -15.32 -7.35 3.65
C ALA A 100 -15.39 -5.83 3.79
N ARG A 101 -16.52 -5.31 4.26
CA ARG A 101 -16.68 -3.87 4.56
C ARG A 101 -15.66 -3.43 5.63
N GLY A 102 -15.22 -2.19 5.55
CA GLY A 102 -14.18 -1.62 6.43
C GLY A 102 -12.75 -2.09 6.13
N ALA A 103 -12.58 -3.22 5.43
CA ALA A 103 -11.25 -3.74 5.12
C ALA A 103 -10.62 -3.08 3.88
N LYS A 104 -9.30 -2.86 3.97
CA LYS A 104 -8.45 -2.37 2.87
C LYS A 104 -7.55 -3.47 2.35
N TYR A 105 -7.46 -3.62 1.03
CA TYR A 105 -6.71 -4.68 0.38
C TYR A 105 -5.55 -4.12 -0.44
N THR A 106 -4.33 -4.65 -0.24
CA THR A 106 -3.17 -4.31 -1.09
C THR A 106 -2.67 -5.55 -1.81
N ILE A 107 -2.75 -5.55 -3.13
CA ILE A 107 -2.17 -6.60 -3.97
C ILE A 107 -0.78 -6.13 -4.41
N VAL A 108 0.25 -6.90 -4.05
CA VAL A 108 1.63 -6.58 -4.39
C VAL A 108 2.18 -7.62 -5.36
N ALA A 109 2.57 -7.18 -6.56
CA ALA A 109 3.35 -7.98 -7.49
C ALA A 109 4.83 -8.00 -7.05
N LEU A 110 5.37 -9.18 -6.80
CA LEU A 110 6.71 -9.40 -6.25
C LEU A 110 7.63 -10.08 -7.27
N PRO A 111 8.97 -10.04 -7.08
CA PRO A 111 9.89 -10.74 -7.96
C PRO A 111 9.58 -12.24 -8.02
N ALA A 112 9.48 -12.79 -9.23
CA ALA A 112 9.06 -14.16 -9.51
C ALA A 112 9.99 -14.79 -10.57
N SER A 113 10.14 -16.12 -10.58
CA SER A 113 10.83 -16.80 -11.70
C SER A 113 9.86 -17.01 -12.87
N ASP A 114 10.40 -17.36 -14.03
CA ASP A 114 9.64 -17.81 -15.20
C ASP A 114 8.65 -18.96 -14.93
N THR A 115 8.90 -19.71 -13.86
CA THR A 115 8.18 -20.92 -13.45
C THR A 115 7.24 -20.71 -12.26
N VAL A 116 7.29 -19.54 -11.60
CA VAL A 116 6.55 -19.28 -10.35
C VAL A 116 5.96 -17.89 -10.38
N SER A 117 4.64 -17.81 -10.31
CA SER A 117 3.91 -16.57 -10.05
C SER A 117 4.16 -16.05 -8.63
N SER A 118 4.31 -14.74 -8.44
CA SER A 118 4.49 -14.14 -7.11
C SER A 118 3.66 -12.88 -6.94
N SER A 119 2.56 -13.02 -6.19
CA SER A 119 1.83 -11.90 -5.62
C SER A 119 1.59 -12.13 -4.14
N TYR A 120 1.53 -11.04 -3.38
CA TYR A 120 1.23 -11.06 -1.96
C TYR A 120 0.02 -10.17 -1.70
N LEU A 121 -0.92 -10.67 -0.91
CA LEU A 121 -2.11 -9.94 -0.49
C LEU A 121 -1.94 -9.47 0.95
N ILE A 122 -2.00 -8.17 1.16
CA ILE A 122 -2.21 -7.58 2.48
C ILE A 122 -3.71 -7.36 2.63
N VAL A 123 -4.29 -8.00 3.64
CA VAL A 123 -5.62 -7.68 4.17
C VAL A 123 -5.39 -6.82 5.40
N ASP A 124 -5.88 -5.60 5.38
CA ASP A 124 -5.90 -4.71 6.54
C ASP A 124 -7.36 -4.58 7.03
N PRO A 125 -7.70 -5.15 8.19
CA PRO A 125 -9.06 -5.05 8.71
C PRO A 125 -9.41 -3.65 9.23
N TYR A 126 -8.43 -2.74 9.35
CA TYR A 126 -8.64 -1.33 9.71
C TYR A 126 -9.41 -1.12 11.03
N ASN A 127 -9.12 -1.93 12.08
CA ASN A 127 -9.80 -1.82 13.38
C ASN A 127 -9.28 -0.64 14.23
N LYS A 128 -9.15 0.53 13.62
CA LYS A 128 -8.69 1.75 14.30
C LYS A 128 -9.71 2.21 15.32
N SER A 129 -9.36 2.28 16.60
CA SER A 129 -10.25 2.82 17.66
C SER A 129 -10.80 4.20 17.30
N LEU A 130 -12.12 4.42 17.29
CA LEU A 130 -12.86 5.63 16.80
C LEU A 130 -12.35 7.02 17.23
N THR A 131 -11.57 7.11 18.31
CA THR A 131 -11.01 8.38 18.81
C THR A 131 -9.55 8.60 18.44
N SER A 132 -8.89 7.60 17.82
CA SER A 132 -7.51 7.68 17.40
C SER A 132 -7.34 8.61 16.19
N GLU A 133 -6.32 9.46 16.24
CA GLU A 133 -5.84 10.25 15.10
C GLU A 133 -4.56 9.67 14.47
N SER A 134 -4.13 8.49 14.93
CA SER A 134 -2.90 7.86 14.47
C SER A 134 -2.95 7.54 12.98
N THR A 135 -1.79 7.57 12.37
CA THR A 135 -1.54 7.01 11.05
C THR A 135 -1.33 5.51 11.19
N HIS A 136 -1.92 4.75 10.27
CA HIS A 136 -1.67 3.32 10.14
C HIS A 136 -0.44 3.09 9.27
N LEU A 137 0.57 2.47 9.88
CA LEU A 137 1.85 2.20 9.26
C LEU A 137 2.03 0.69 9.04
N ARG A 138 2.41 0.35 7.81
CA ARG A 138 2.87 -0.99 7.45
C ARG A 138 4.18 -0.92 6.66
N VAL A 139 4.99 -1.96 6.77
CA VAL A 139 6.17 -2.16 5.94
C VAL A 139 6.04 -3.46 5.15
N LEU A 140 6.46 -3.45 3.89
CA LEU A 140 6.62 -4.63 3.06
C LEU A 140 8.10 -4.80 2.72
N ASN A 141 8.62 -6.00 2.93
CA ASN A 141 9.95 -6.37 2.44
C ASN A 141 9.83 -7.04 1.08
N ALA A 142 9.96 -6.26 0.00
CA ALA A 142 10.01 -6.75 -1.37
C ALA A 142 11.45 -6.87 -1.92
N SER A 143 12.46 -6.76 -1.05
CA SER A 143 13.86 -6.77 -1.46
C SER A 143 14.44 -8.18 -1.46
N PHE A 144 14.62 -8.77 -2.64
CA PHE A 144 15.15 -10.13 -2.77
C PHE A 144 16.59 -10.30 -2.24
N ASN A 145 17.33 -9.19 -2.16
CA ASN A 145 18.71 -9.12 -1.70
C ASN A 145 18.82 -8.71 -0.23
N ALA A 146 17.71 -8.57 0.50
CA ALA A 146 17.71 -8.32 1.94
C ALA A 146 17.26 -9.55 2.71
N ALA A 147 17.85 -9.76 3.89
CA ALA A 147 17.30 -10.68 4.88
C ALA A 147 15.99 -10.11 5.45
N ASN A 148 15.44 -10.77 6.47
CA ASN A 148 14.33 -10.20 7.24
C ASN A 148 14.74 -8.83 7.79
N ILE A 149 13.79 -7.90 7.84
CA ILE A 149 14.06 -6.51 8.21
C ILE A 149 13.35 -6.11 9.50
N ASP A 150 13.99 -5.21 10.24
CA ASP A 150 13.41 -4.47 11.35
C ASP A 150 13.22 -3.00 10.93
N LEU A 151 12.05 -2.44 11.21
CA LEU A 151 11.74 -1.02 11.00
C LEU A 151 11.78 -0.25 12.31
N TYR A 152 12.56 0.82 12.32
CA TYR A 152 12.64 1.82 13.36
C TYR A 152 12.05 3.13 12.85
N MET A 153 11.15 3.72 13.63
CA MET A 153 10.56 5.04 13.39
C MET A 153 10.73 5.87 14.65
N ASN A 154 11.89 6.49 14.80
CA ASN A 154 12.25 7.25 16.00
C ASN A 154 12.27 8.75 15.70
N ALA A 155 12.39 9.57 16.75
CA ALA A 155 12.69 10.99 16.56
C ALA A 155 13.99 11.17 15.76
N VAL A 156 14.07 12.22 14.96
CA VAL A 156 15.25 12.53 14.15
C VAL A 156 16.50 12.60 15.04
N GLY A 157 17.57 11.91 14.62
CA GLY A 157 18.84 11.85 15.37
C GLY A 157 18.91 10.78 16.47
N THR A 158 17.86 10.00 16.71
CA THR A 158 17.90 8.90 17.69
C THR A 158 18.92 7.82 17.28
N ASP A 159 19.81 7.45 18.20
CA ASP A 159 20.74 6.33 18.02
C ASP A 159 20.06 4.99 18.38
N ILE A 160 19.85 4.17 17.35
CA ILE A 160 19.21 2.84 17.48
C ILE A 160 20.07 1.81 18.23
N THR A 161 21.36 2.09 18.46
CA THR A 161 22.26 1.21 19.23
C THR A 161 22.11 1.41 20.74
N THR A 162 21.43 2.48 21.16
CA THR A 162 21.10 2.73 22.56
C THR A 162 20.24 1.60 23.12
N VAL A 163 20.59 1.12 24.31
CA VAL A 163 19.84 0.06 25.01
C VAL A 163 18.40 0.50 25.21
N GLY A 164 17.45 -0.39 24.88
CA GLY A 164 16.01 -0.13 25.00
C GLY A 164 15.37 0.47 23.74
N VAL A 165 16.15 0.85 22.74
CA VAL A 165 15.60 1.23 21.43
C VAL A 165 15.29 -0.05 20.64
N ASN A 166 14.01 -0.39 20.57
CA ASN A 166 13.49 -1.56 19.86
C ASN A 166 12.89 -1.14 18.50
N PRO A 167 12.82 -2.06 17.53
CA PRO A 167 12.12 -1.78 16.29
C PRO A 167 10.62 -1.58 16.56
N LEU A 168 10.01 -0.66 15.83
CA LEU A 168 8.57 -0.48 15.83
C LEU A 168 7.87 -1.68 15.18
N ILE A 169 8.44 -2.19 14.08
CA ILE A 169 7.98 -3.41 13.41
C ILE A 169 9.18 -4.32 13.23
N GLY A 170 9.17 -5.47 13.89
CA GLY A 170 10.28 -6.43 13.86
C GLY A 170 10.10 -7.53 12.82
N ALA A 171 11.21 -8.08 12.35
CA ALA A 171 11.33 -9.35 11.64
C ALA A 171 10.41 -9.54 10.42
N THR A 172 10.20 -8.49 9.62
CA THR A 172 9.43 -8.61 8.37
C THR A 172 10.22 -9.40 7.33
N ALA A 173 9.73 -10.59 6.99
CA ALA A 173 10.37 -11.50 6.06
C ALA A 173 10.24 -11.04 4.60
N TYR A 174 11.16 -11.50 3.75
CA TYR A 174 11.05 -11.25 2.30
C TYR A 174 9.71 -11.78 1.77
N LYS A 175 9.06 -10.98 0.91
CA LYS A 175 7.73 -11.18 0.33
C LYS A 175 6.57 -11.13 1.33
N THR A 176 6.78 -10.61 2.54
CA THR A 176 5.71 -10.40 3.51
C THR A 176 5.66 -8.96 4.00
N SER A 177 4.58 -8.63 4.70
CA SER A 177 4.42 -7.35 5.40
C SER A 177 4.58 -7.51 6.91
N GLY A 178 4.95 -6.41 7.55
CA GLY A 178 4.87 -6.19 8.99
C GLY A 178 3.98 -4.97 9.27
N PRO A 179 2.94 -5.09 10.12
CA PRO A 179 2.38 -6.34 10.64
C PRO A 179 1.95 -7.31 9.53
N ALA A 180 1.71 -8.58 9.89
CA ALA A 180 1.31 -9.60 8.94
C ALA A 180 -0.07 -9.29 8.32
N SER A 181 -0.32 -9.79 7.11
CA SER A 181 -1.64 -9.74 6.47
C SER A 181 -2.71 -10.33 7.39
N GLY A 182 -3.85 -9.66 7.52
CA GLY A 182 -4.93 -9.99 8.44
C GLY A 182 -4.78 -9.44 9.86
N SER A 183 -3.62 -8.83 10.20
CA SER A 183 -3.45 -8.05 11.43
C SER A 183 -3.61 -6.57 11.14
N ASP A 184 -4.01 -5.78 12.15
CA ASP A 184 -4.05 -4.32 12.05
C ASP A 184 -2.66 -3.73 11.75
N SER A 185 -2.64 -2.62 11.03
CA SER A 185 -1.42 -1.81 10.86
C SER A 185 -0.98 -1.17 12.17
N MET A 186 0.30 -0.83 12.29
CA MET A 186 0.81 -0.16 13.50
C MET A 186 0.28 1.27 13.60
N ASP A 187 -0.24 1.63 14.76
CA ASP A 187 -0.59 3.02 15.06
C ASP A 187 0.66 3.85 15.36
N ILE A 188 0.85 4.94 14.63
CA ILE A 188 1.91 5.92 14.88
C ILE A 188 1.35 7.34 14.69
N PRO A 189 1.65 8.30 15.59
CA PRO A 189 1.26 9.68 15.37
C PRO A 189 1.87 10.25 14.07
N GLY A 190 1.18 11.21 13.47
CA GLY A 190 1.75 12.04 12.41
C GLY A 190 2.94 12.85 12.94
N GLY A 191 3.95 13.05 12.10
CA GLY A 191 5.18 13.71 12.49
C GLY A 191 6.31 13.47 11.50
N THR A 192 7.51 13.87 11.90
CA THR A 192 8.76 13.61 11.17
C THR A 192 9.60 12.61 11.94
N TYR A 193 9.99 11.53 11.27
CA TYR A 193 10.69 10.41 11.86
C TYR A 193 12.02 10.14 11.15
N GLN A 194 13.03 9.74 11.92
CA GLN A 194 14.14 8.96 11.38
C GLN A 194 13.62 7.55 11.08
N LEU A 195 13.52 7.23 9.80
CA LEU A 195 13.27 5.88 9.32
C LEU A 195 14.61 5.16 9.24
N THR A 196 14.76 4.08 9.99
CA THR A 196 15.91 3.17 9.83
C THR A 196 15.41 1.75 9.60
N ILE A 197 15.93 1.10 8.57
CA ILE A 197 15.74 -0.33 8.34
C ILE A 197 17.05 -1.05 8.65
N THR A 198 16.98 -2.10 9.47
CA THR A 198 18.13 -2.96 9.77
C THR A 198 17.85 -4.40 9.38
N THR A 199 18.91 -5.21 9.29
CA THR A 199 18.77 -6.67 9.30
C THR A 199 18.14 -7.09 10.64
N ALA A 200 17.08 -7.89 10.57
CA ALA A 200 16.26 -8.24 11.72
C ALA A 200 17.07 -8.87 12.85
N GLY A 201 16.75 -8.47 14.09
CA GLY A 201 17.44 -8.92 15.29
C GLY A 201 18.85 -8.33 15.47
N THR A 202 19.27 -7.43 14.57
CA THR A 202 20.57 -6.76 14.63
C THR A 202 20.41 -5.24 14.48
N LYS A 203 21.50 -4.50 14.67
CA LYS A 203 21.57 -3.05 14.40
C LYS A 203 22.29 -2.72 13.09
N THR A 204 22.53 -3.72 12.24
CA THR A 204 23.17 -3.53 10.94
C THR A 204 22.21 -2.80 10.00
N ILE A 205 22.50 -1.55 9.70
CA ILE A 205 21.65 -0.67 8.88
C ILE A 205 21.72 -1.10 7.42
N LEU A 206 20.53 -1.26 6.83
CA LEU A 206 20.33 -1.47 5.39
C LEU A 206 19.88 -0.18 4.71
N PHE A 207 19.11 0.64 5.42
CA PHE A 207 18.66 1.94 4.95
C PHE A 207 18.46 2.90 6.12
N ARG A 208 18.78 4.17 5.90
CA ARG A 208 18.41 5.26 6.80
C ARG A 208 17.97 6.46 5.99
N GLY A 209 16.88 7.08 6.41
CA GLY A 209 16.32 8.28 5.79
C GLY A 209 15.34 8.97 6.72
N GLN A 210 14.73 10.05 6.25
CA GLN A 210 13.72 10.79 7.01
C GLN A 210 12.37 10.74 6.29
N LEU A 211 11.29 10.59 7.06
CA LEU A 211 9.94 10.54 6.52
C LEU A 211 9.00 11.41 7.36
N THR A 212 8.17 12.18 6.66
CA THR A 212 7.13 13.02 7.26
C THR A 212 5.77 12.62 6.71
N PHE A 213 4.78 12.49 7.59
CA PHE A 213 3.38 12.29 7.23
C PHE A 213 2.46 12.95 8.26
N ALA A 214 1.27 13.34 7.82
CA ALA A 214 0.23 13.88 8.70
C ALA A 214 -0.43 12.78 9.53
N ASN A 215 -1.24 13.17 10.53
CA ASN A 215 -2.18 12.29 11.22
C ASN A 215 -3.22 11.71 10.23
N ASN A 216 -3.88 10.62 10.62
CA ASN A 216 -4.97 9.99 9.87
C ASN A 216 -4.59 9.67 8.41
N LYS A 217 -3.47 8.97 8.22
CA LYS A 217 -3.08 8.41 6.93
C LYS A 217 -2.97 6.89 6.98
N ASP A 218 -3.19 6.22 5.86
CA ASP A 218 -2.57 4.93 5.55
C ASP A 218 -1.19 5.17 4.91
N VAL A 219 -0.16 4.58 5.50
CA VAL A 219 1.22 4.64 5.03
C VAL A 219 1.77 3.22 4.86
N LEU A 220 2.14 2.88 3.63
CA LEU A 220 2.87 1.65 3.30
C LEU A 220 4.31 1.99 2.91
N LEU A 221 5.26 1.48 3.66
CA LEU A 221 6.67 1.47 3.31
C LEU A 221 7.01 0.23 2.50
N LEU A 222 7.77 0.38 1.43
CA LEU A 222 8.24 -0.73 0.61
C LEU A 222 9.76 -0.73 0.57
N GLY A 223 10.38 -1.74 1.19
CA GLY A 223 11.77 -2.06 0.95
C GLY A 223 11.89 -2.79 -0.38
N VAL A 224 12.60 -2.20 -1.34
CA VAL A 224 12.83 -2.77 -2.68
C VAL A 224 14.33 -2.76 -2.98
N PRO A 225 14.83 -3.62 -3.89
CA PRO A 225 16.26 -3.64 -4.18
C PRO A 225 16.70 -2.33 -4.85
N ASP A 226 17.81 -1.78 -4.38
CA ASP A 226 18.49 -0.66 -5.03
C ASP A 226 19.64 -1.14 -5.92
N SER A 227 20.19 -2.30 -5.60
CA SER A 227 21.19 -3.00 -6.41
C SER A 227 20.97 -4.51 -6.34
N VAL A 228 21.80 -5.27 -7.07
CA VAL A 228 21.86 -6.73 -6.95
C VAL A 228 22.75 -7.20 -5.79
N LEU A 229 23.47 -6.27 -5.13
CA LEU A 229 24.36 -6.60 -4.02
C LEU A 229 23.56 -6.93 -2.76
N PRO A 230 24.02 -7.87 -1.90
CA PRO A 230 23.38 -8.15 -0.63
C PRO A 230 23.21 -6.89 0.22
N GLY A 231 22.00 -6.67 0.74
CA GLY A 231 21.64 -5.57 1.65
C GLY A 231 21.42 -4.21 0.99
N GLY A 232 21.67 -4.06 -0.32
CA GLY A 232 21.43 -2.81 -1.04
C GLY A 232 19.94 -2.57 -1.30
N ILE A 233 19.27 -1.89 -0.37
CA ILE A 233 17.83 -1.57 -0.48
C ILE A 233 17.60 -0.06 -0.61
N LYS A 234 16.47 0.29 -1.23
CA LYS A 234 15.86 1.62 -1.12
C LYS A 234 14.46 1.47 -0.55
N VAL A 235 13.96 2.55 0.05
CA VAL A 235 12.62 2.59 0.63
C VAL A 235 11.74 3.50 -0.20
N LEU A 236 10.58 2.98 -0.59
CA LEU A 236 9.50 3.76 -1.19
C LEU A 236 8.40 3.94 -0.13
N VAL A 237 7.68 5.06 -0.21
CA VAL A 237 6.50 5.30 0.60
C VAL A 237 5.28 5.47 -0.31
N LYS A 238 4.22 4.73 0.00
CA LYS A 238 2.87 4.98 -0.48
C LYS A 238 2.08 5.61 0.65
N THR A 239 1.62 6.84 0.45
CA THR A 239 0.70 7.52 1.37
C THR A 239 -0.67 7.61 0.73
N GLU A 240 -1.72 7.40 1.52
CA GLU A 240 -3.11 7.58 1.10
C GLU A 240 -3.35 8.97 0.50
N GLY A 241 -4.04 9.00 -0.64
CA GLY A 241 -4.33 10.22 -1.39
C GLY A 241 -3.16 10.77 -2.22
N VAL A 242 -1.95 10.20 -2.11
CA VAL A 242 -0.78 10.61 -2.92
C VAL A 242 -0.62 9.64 -4.10
N ALA A 243 -0.59 10.16 -5.33
CA ALA A 243 -0.42 9.32 -6.52
C ALA A 243 0.96 8.63 -6.53
N GLY A 244 0.99 7.35 -6.95
CA GLY A 244 2.23 6.59 -7.06
C GLY A 244 2.88 6.26 -5.72
N THR A 245 4.20 6.06 -5.75
CA THR A 245 5.06 6.04 -4.55
C THR A 245 6.11 7.12 -4.67
N THR A 246 6.69 7.50 -3.53
CA THR A 246 7.82 8.42 -3.45
C THR A 246 9.01 7.70 -2.83
N ALA A 247 10.21 7.85 -3.41
CA ALA A 247 11.42 7.35 -2.76
C ALA A 247 11.74 8.17 -1.51
N VAL A 248 12.02 7.50 -0.40
CA VAL A 248 12.53 8.14 0.81
C VAL A 248 14.01 8.47 0.57
N PRO A 249 14.44 9.73 0.69
CA PRO A 249 15.86 10.08 0.52
C PRO A 249 16.71 9.40 1.60
N ALA A 250 17.81 8.78 1.18
CA ALA A 250 18.79 8.21 2.09
C ALA A 250 19.61 9.32 2.76
N THR A 251 19.99 9.12 4.03
CA THR A 251 20.78 10.05 4.85
C THR A 251 21.81 9.31 5.68
#